data_AF-A0A1M6RM32-F1
#
_entry.id   AF-A0A1M6RM32-F1
#
_cell.length_a   1.000
_cell.length_b   1.000
_cell.length_c   1.000
_cell.angle_alpha   90.00
_cell.angle_beta   90.00
_cell.angle_gamma   90.00
#
_symmetry.space_group_name_H-M   'P 1'
#
loop_
_entity.id
_entity.type
_entity.pdbx_description
1 polymer ?
#
loop_
_entity_poly.entity_id
_entity_poly.type
_entity_poly.pdbx_seq_one_letter_code
_entity_poly.pdbx_strand_id
1 'polypeptide(L)'
;MKRLLLLTCLGMWLSYASADNYKVLFVNDASLTYNNGKAVKVGDTFTNVDAIKWQKEKQAIKVFNLTTKKQMLMLGKQYMRKTGMEALISSKRLSTNDFMDTSDAPKTIYEKLGSVFESQYDLLDPIELPADVELNDKCYFQATYKYGDTMLTKKLKSKNGNTVILDKSIFEVDGRQLGPRDITLSIEYVNKDAGLPIFVKDGIEVTYIPTNLNE
;
A
#
# COMPACT_ATOMS: atom_id res chain seq x y z
N MET A 1 26.58 -8.46 61.03
CA MET A 1 26.55 -8.82 59.59
C MET A 1 25.20 -8.43 59.03
N LYS A 2 25.19 -7.57 58.00
CA LYS A 2 24.01 -7.01 57.34
C LYS A 2 23.40 -8.04 56.37
N ARG A 3 22.09 -8.27 56.43
CA ARG A 3 21.23 -8.89 55.39
C ARG A 3 19.88 -8.18 55.53
N LEU A 4 19.56 -7.10 54.81
CA LEU A 4 19.22 -6.96 53.39
C LEU A 4 18.31 -8.07 52.84
N LEU A 5 17.02 -7.76 52.69
CA LEU A 5 16.08 -8.25 51.66
C LEU A 5 14.74 -7.51 51.90
N LEU A 6 14.62 -6.27 51.42
CA LEU A 6 13.95 -5.96 50.14
C LEU A 6 12.61 -6.69 49.97
N LEU A 7 11.57 -6.23 50.67
CA LEU A 7 10.19 -6.32 50.19
C LEU A 7 9.93 -5.14 49.26
N THR A 8 10.39 -5.25 48.02
CA THR A 8 9.91 -4.39 46.94
C THR A 8 8.50 -4.85 46.58
N CYS A 9 7.52 -4.02 46.93
CA CYS A 9 6.19 -4.07 46.34
C CYS A 9 6.33 -4.09 44.82
N LEU A 10 6.15 -5.28 44.24
CA LEU A 10 5.96 -5.51 42.82
C LEU A 10 4.56 -4.96 42.46
N GLY A 11 4.42 -3.64 42.50
CA GLY A 11 3.27 -2.95 41.94
C GLY A 11 3.35 -3.12 40.43
N MET A 12 2.68 -4.16 39.93
CA MET A 12 2.46 -4.41 38.52
C MET A 12 2.02 -3.10 37.86
N TRP A 13 2.90 -2.53 37.06
CA TRP A 13 2.49 -1.65 35.98
C TRP A 13 1.73 -2.54 35.00
N LEU A 14 0.42 -2.66 35.19
CA LEU A 14 -0.48 -3.10 34.13
C LEU A 14 -0.42 -2.02 33.06
N SER A 15 0.56 -2.15 32.17
CA SER A 15 0.53 -1.51 30.87
C SER A 15 -0.73 -2.01 30.19
N TYR A 16 -1.81 -1.21 30.25
CA TYR A 16 -2.93 -1.37 29.35
C TYR A 16 -2.38 -1.15 27.95
N ALA A 17 -1.92 -2.22 27.31
CA ALA A 17 -1.81 -2.24 25.87
C ALA A 17 -3.25 -2.01 25.39
N SER A 18 -3.54 -0.79 24.94
CA SER A 18 -4.79 -0.48 24.26
C SER A 18 -4.86 -1.39 23.05
N ALA A 19 -5.58 -2.50 23.18
CA ALA A 19 -5.78 -3.45 22.11
C ALA A 19 -6.61 -2.74 21.03
N ASP A 20 -5.97 -2.41 19.91
CA ASP A 20 -6.64 -1.75 18.80
C ASP A 20 -7.81 -2.61 18.30
N ASN A 21 -8.95 -1.97 18.08
CA ASN A 21 -10.12 -2.65 17.54
C ASN A 21 -10.18 -2.48 16.03
N TYR A 22 -10.34 -3.57 15.29
CA TYR A 22 -10.36 -3.57 13.83
C TYR A 22 -11.69 -4.12 13.34
N LYS A 23 -12.32 -3.41 12.40
CA LYS A 23 -13.50 -3.90 11.66
C LYS A 23 -13.08 -4.40 10.29
N VAL A 24 -13.42 -5.63 9.94
CA VAL A 24 -13.13 -6.21 8.63
C VAL A 24 -14.00 -5.54 7.57
N LEU A 25 -13.36 -4.99 6.54
CA LEU A 25 -14.01 -4.37 5.38
C LEU A 25 -13.99 -5.27 4.15
N PHE A 26 -12.96 -6.10 4.01
CA PHE A 26 -12.79 -7.00 2.87
C PHE A 26 -11.91 -8.19 3.24
N VAL A 27 -12.16 -9.33 2.60
CA VAL A 27 -11.40 -10.58 2.74
C VAL A 27 -11.26 -11.18 1.35
N ASN A 28 -10.03 -11.47 0.90
CA ASN A 28 -9.81 -12.03 -0.43
C ASN A 28 -9.91 -13.58 -0.50
N ASP A 29 -10.01 -14.26 0.65
CA ASP A 29 -10.11 -15.70 0.74
C ASP A 29 -11.12 -16.14 1.82
N ALA A 30 -12.18 -16.83 1.39
CA ALA A 30 -13.24 -17.32 2.26
C ALA A 30 -12.78 -18.41 3.26
N SER A 31 -11.61 -19.02 3.06
CA SER A 31 -11.04 -20.01 3.99
C SER A 31 -10.30 -19.38 5.18
N LEU A 32 -10.16 -18.05 5.22
CA LEU A 32 -9.48 -17.38 6.32
C LEU A 32 -10.26 -17.53 7.63
N THR A 33 -9.54 -17.87 8.70
CA THR A 33 -10.13 -18.10 10.03
C THR A 33 -9.42 -17.26 11.08
N TYR A 34 -10.11 -16.94 12.16
CA TYR A 34 -9.47 -16.51 13.40
C TYR A 34 -8.78 -17.70 14.10
N ASN A 35 -7.90 -17.43 15.06
CA ASN A 35 -7.22 -18.47 15.86
C ASN A 35 -8.19 -19.37 16.63
N ASN A 36 -9.39 -18.88 16.95
CA ASN A 36 -10.45 -19.67 17.58
C ASN A 36 -11.24 -20.57 16.61
N GLY A 37 -10.85 -20.61 15.33
CA GLY A 37 -11.48 -21.45 14.30
C GLY A 37 -12.70 -20.84 13.61
N LYS A 38 -13.21 -19.68 14.05
CA LYS A 38 -14.32 -19.00 13.35
C LYS A 38 -13.82 -18.44 12.01
N ALA A 39 -14.60 -18.61 10.95
CA ALA A 39 -14.34 -17.96 9.66
C ALA A 39 -14.34 -16.43 9.80
N VAL A 40 -13.38 -15.76 9.18
CA VAL A 40 -13.31 -14.29 9.10
C VAL A 40 -14.34 -13.80 8.09
N LYS A 41 -15.21 -12.88 8.49
CA LYS A 41 -16.25 -12.31 7.62
C LYS A 41 -16.17 -10.79 7.57
N VAL A 42 -16.60 -10.22 6.44
CA VAL A 42 -16.80 -8.77 6.34
C VAL A 42 -17.79 -8.31 7.41
N GLY A 43 -17.44 -7.23 8.12
CA GLY A 43 -18.21 -6.70 9.23
C GLY A 43 -17.80 -7.24 10.62
N ASP A 44 -17.03 -8.34 10.69
CA ASP A 44 -16.50 -8.83 11.97
C ASP A 44 -15.58 -7.77 12.61
N THR A 45 -15.49 -7.79 13.95
CA THR A 45 -14.58 -6.95 14.72
C THR A 45 -13.65 -7.81 15.57
N PHE A 46 -12.39 -7.42 15.68
CA PHE A 46 -11.38 -8.12 16.48
C PHE A 46 -10.36 -7.14 17.08
N THR A 47 -9.68 -7.53 18.16
CA THR A 47 -8.90 -6.60 19.01
C THR A 47 -7.38 -6.78 18.92
N ASN A 48 -6.91 -7.68 18.06
CA ASN A 48 -5.48 -7.94 17.89
C ASN A 48 -5.22 -8.46 16.46
N VAL A 49 -4.24 -7.89 15.76
CA VAL A 49 -3.79 -8.35 14.44
C VAL A 49 -3.40 -9.84 14.43
N ASP A 50 -2.89 -10.34 15.56
CA ASP A 50 -2.52 -11.75 15.74
C ASP A 50 -3.72 -12.69 15.84
N ALA A 51 -4.95 -12.16 15.93
CA ALA A 51 -6.17 -12.99 16.00
C ALA A 51 -6.43 -13.76 14.71
N ILE A 52 -5.82 -13.36 13.59
CA ILE A 52 -6.03 -13.95 12.27
C ILE A 52 -5.07 -15.13 12.07
N LYS A 53 -5.64 -16.29 11.74
CA LYS A 53 -4.89 -17.47 11.36
C LYS A 53 -4.74 -17.51 9.84
N TRP A 54 -3.58 -17.07 9.37
CA TRP A 54 -3.19 -17.17 7.96
C TRP A 54 -2.93 -18.63 7.57
N GLN A 55 -3.62 -19.12 6.55
CA GLN A 55 -3.61 -20.52 6.10
C GLN A 55 -2.95 -20.70 4.72
N LYS A 56 -3.00 -19.69 3.84
CA LYS A 56 -2.48 -19.78 2.47
C LYS A 56 -1.54 -18.62 2.12
N GLU A 57 -0.69 -18.91 1.14
CA GLU A 57 0.10 -17.92 0.41
C GLU A 57 -0.88 -16.96 -0.29
N LYS A 58 -0.72 -15.65 -0.15
CA LYS A 58 -1.57 -14.60 -0.74
C LYS A 58 -2.91 -14.25 -0.05
N GLN A 59 -3.14 -14.65 1.19
CA GLN A 59 -4.28 -14.14 1.95
C GLN A 59 -4.08 -12.69 2.41
N ALA A 60 -5.11 -11.86 2.25
CA ALA A 60 -5.14 -10.45 2.60
C ALA A 60 -6.51 -10.06 3.14
N ILE A 61 -6.53 -9.15 4.12
CA ILE A 61 -7.77 -8.52 4.59
C ILE A 61 -7.62 -7.01 4.63
N LYS A 62 -8.69 -6.30 4.28
CA LYS A 62 -8.79 -4.86 4.54
C LYS A 62 -9.56 -4.67 5.83
N VAL A 63 -9.06 -3.81 6.70
CA VAL A 63 -9.68 -3.48 7.97
C VAL A 63 -9.84 -1.97 8.13
N PHE A 64 -10.70 -1.57 9.04
CA PHE A 64 -10.76 -0.23 9.60
C PHE A 64 -10.37 -0.29 11.06
N ASN A 65 -9.25 0.35 11.41
CA ASN A 65 -8.84 0.53 12.79
C ASN A 65 -9.76 1.57 13.45
N LEU A 66 -10.58 1.10 14.38
CA LEU A 66 -11.59 1.90 15.09
C LEU A 66 -10.95 2.90 16.07
N THR A 67 -9.70 2.68 16.50
CA THR A 67 -8.93 3.61 17.34
C THR A 67 -8.38 4.75 16.50
N THR A 68 -7.58 4.43 15.47
CA THR A 68 -6.88 5.44 14.66
C THR A 68 -7.74 6.04 13.54
N LYS A 69 -8.92 5.46 13.28
CA LYS A 69 -9.82 5.80 12.18
C LYS A 69 -9.20 5.66 10.79
N LYS A 70 -8.21 4.77 10.66
CA LYS A 70 -7.51 4.48 9.41
C LYS A 70 -7.95 3.13 8.84
N GLN A 71 -8.06 3.04 7.52
CA GLN A 71 -8.13 1.75 6.84
C GLN A 71 -6.72 1.18 6.71
N MET A 72 -6.58 -0.14 6.82
CA MET A 72 -5.31 -0.84 6.72
C MET A 72 -5.51 -2.12 5.92
N LEU A 73 -4.48 -2.55 5.20
CA LEU A 73 -4.43 -3.90 4.64
C LEU A 73 -3.51 -4.74 5.52
N MET A 74 -4.02 -5.87 5.99
CA MET A 74 -3.22 -6.87 6.68
C MET A 74 -2.96 -8.01 5.70
N LEU A 75 -1.72 -8.45 5.65
CA LEU A 75 -1.24 -9.42 4.70
C LEU A 75 -0.70 -10.66 5.41
N GLY A 76 -1.01 -11.85 4.88
CA GLY A 76 -0.47 -13.10 5.41
C GLY A 76 1.04 -13.23 5.24
N LYS A 77 1.65 -14.17 5.97
CA LYS A 77 3.10 -14.31 6.16
C LYS A 77 3.98 -14.32 4.91
N GLN A 78 3.45 -14.67 3.73
CA GLN A 78 4.25 -14.65 2.50
C GLN A 78 4.15 -13.37 1.67
N TYR A 79 3.22 -12.47 2.00
CA TYR A 79 3.33 -11.08 1.56
C TYR A 79 4.34 -10.30 2.44
N MET A 80 4.77 -10.86 3.58
CA MET A 80 5.74 -10.21 4.43
C MET A 80 7.11 -10.18 3.76
N ARG A 81 7.42 -9.01 3.21
CA ARG A 81 8.78 -8.64 2.81
C ARG A 81 9.67 -8.52 4.05
N LYS A 82 10.98 -8.35 3.85
CA LYS A 82 12.06 -8.33 4.87
C LYS A 82 11.87 -7.35 6.05
N THR A 83 10.82 -6.53 6.05
CA THR A 83 10.48 -5.54 7.08
C THR A 83 9.13 -5.85 7.75
N GLY A 84 9.03 -6.99 8.45
CA GLY A 84 7.98 -7.23 9.46
C GLY A 84 6.54 -7.43 8.98
N MET A 85 5.68 -7.87 9.91
CA MET A 85 4.25 -8.17 9.71
C MET A 85 3.36 -6.95 9.41
N GLU A 86 3.91 -5.75 9.51
CA GLU A 86 3.19 -4.50 9.42
C GLU A 86 3.52 -3.82 8.09
N ALA A 87 2.99 -4.37 7.00
CA ALA A 87 2.79 -3.57 5.80
C ALA A 87 1.67 -2.59 6.12
N LEU A 88 2.03 -1.47 6.73
CA LEU A 88 1.22 -0.28 6.91
C LEU A 88 0.75 0.17 5.52
N ILE A 89 -0.36 -0.38 5.02
CA ILE A 89 -1.15 0.33 4.02
C ILE A 89 -1.85 1.42 4.80
N SER A 90 -1.14 2.52 4.97
CA SER A 90 -1.75 3.80 5.27
C SER A 90 -2.94 3.92 4.32
N SER A 91 -4.16 3.94 4.86
CA SER A 91 -5.21 4.76 4.28
C SER A 91 -4.73 6.20 4.31
N LYS A 92 -3.81 6.51 3.40
CA LYS A 92 -3.31 7.83 3.15
C LYS A 92 -4.35 8.51 2.31
N ARG A 93 -5.54 8.72 2.87
CA ARG A 93 -6.18 9.98 2.53
C ARG A 93 -5.57 11.01 3.45
N LEU A 94 -4.84 11.90 2.79
CA LEU A 94 -4.54 13.27 3.18
C LEU A 94 -3.37 13.42 4.14
N SER A 95 -2.40 14.22 3.71
CA SER A 95 -1.16 14.58 4.41
C SER A 95 -0.10 13.48 4.49
N THR A 96 0.68 13.33 3.42
CA THR A 96 2.12 13.44 3.63
C THR A 96 2.63 14.65 2.88
N ASN A 97 2.67 15.75 3.61
CA ASN A 97 3.81 16.64 3.57
C ASN A 97 4.97 16.03 4.39
N ASP A 98 5.24 14.72 4.28
CA ASP A 98 6.39 14.08 4.96
C ASP A 98 7.66 14.18 4.11
N PHE A 99 7.74 15.24 3.33
CA PHE A 99 8.93 16.05 3.31
C PHE A 99 8.44 17.48 3.55
N MET A 100 8.41 17.91 4.82
CA MET A 100 8.55 19.33 5.13
C MET A 100 9.96 19.71 4.69
N ASP A 101 10.13 19.84 3.38
CA ASP A 101 11.12 20.72 2.81
C ASP A 101 10.69 22.12 3.25
N THR A 102 11.25 22.59 4.36
CA THR A 102 11.00 23.93 4.90
C THR A 102 11.70 25.00 4.07
N SER A 103 12.23 24.66 2.89
CA SER A 103 12.76 25.65 1.96
C SER A 103 11.63 26.14 1.05
N ASP A 104 11.40 27.46 1.07
CA ASP A 104 10.61 28.18 0.06
C ASP A 104 11.34 28.23 -1.30
N ALA A 105 12.38 27.42 -1.49
CA ALA A 105 13.13 27.38 -2.73
C ALA A 105 12.28 26.66 -3.81
N PRO A 106 12.20 27.22 -5.03
CA PRO A 106 11.47 26.57 -6.10
C PRO A 106 12.12 25.23 -6.45
N LYS A 107 11.38 24.13 -6.25
CA LYS A 107 11.81 22.79 -6.63
C LYS A 107 11.99 22.67 -8.14
N THR A 108 13.05 22.01 -8.55
CA THR A 108 13.28 21.61 -9.95
C THR A 108 12.20 20.63 -10.41
N ILE A 109 12.01 20.52 -11.73
CA ILE A 109 11.07 19.54 -12.30
C ILE A 109 11.42 18.10 -11.89
N TYR A 110 12.70 17.76 -11.77
CA TYR A 110 13.14 16.42 -11.35
C TYR A 110 12.76 16.09 -9.91
N GLU A 111 12.88 17.06 -8.99
CA GLU A 111 12.46 16.89 -7.59
C GLU A 111 10.94 16.75 -7.46
N LYS A 112 10.19 17.57 -8.23
CA LYS A 112 8.73 17.48 -8.30
C LYS A 112 8.26 16.12 -8.79
N LEU A 113 8.88 15.60 -9.85
CA LEU A 113 8.53 14.30 -10.43
C LEU A 113 8.97 13.12 -9.54
N GLY A 114 10.20 13.15 -9.02
CA GLY A 114 10.79 12.04 -8.26
C GLY A 114 10.11 11.76 -6.91
N SER A 115 9.38 12.75 -6.37
CA SER A 115 8.64 12.63 -5.10
C SER A 115 7.24 12.03 -5.24
N VAL A 116 6.73 11.86 -6.47
CA VAL A 116 5.36 11.35 -6.69
C VAL A 116 5.24 9.86 -6.34
N PHE A 117 6.29 9.07 -6.62
CA PHE A 117 6.24 7.62 -6.51
C PHE A 117 7.12 7.09 -5.38
N GLU A 118 6.49 6.34 -4.48
CA GLU A 118 7.17 5.49 -3.49
C GLU A 118 7.76 4.27 -4.20
N SER A 119 8.60 3.49 -3.49
CA SER A 119 9.29 2.34 -4.10
C SER A 119 8.44 1.07 -4.14
N GLN A 120 7.29 1.07 -3.47
CA GLN A 120 6.44 -0.12 -3.34
C GLN A 120 4.96 0.26 -3.23
N TYR A 121 4.11 -0.54 -3.85
CA TYR A 121 2.65 -0.45 -3.71
C TYR A 121 2.01 -1.83 -3.61
N ASP A 122 1.03 -1.98 -2.73
CA ASP A 122 0.17 -3.16 -2.64
C ASP A 122 -1.22 -2.80 -3.17
N LEU A 123 -1.54 -3.32 -4.36
CA LEU A 123 -2.65 -2.84 -5.17
C LEU A 123 -3.90 -3.69 -4.97
N LEU A 124 -4.70 -3.33 -3.95
CA LEU A 124 -6.08 -3.80 -3.79
C LEU A 124 -7.08 -2.82 -4.42
N ASP A 125 -6.98 -1.56 -4.02
CA ASP A 125 -7.81 -0.43 -4.47
C ASP A 125 -6.96 0.58 -5.26
N PRO A 126 -7.57 1.47 -6.05
CA PRO A 126 -6.86 2.58 -6.68
C PRO A 126 -6.13 3.46 -5.66
N ILE A 127 -4.90 3.84 -5.97
CA ILE A 127 -4.05 4.71 -5.17
C ILE A 127 -3.99 6.08 -5.84
N GLU A 128 -4.41 7.13 -5.13
CA GLU A 128 -4.34 8.53 -5.57
C GLU A 128 -2.99 9.12 -5.11
N LEU A 129 -2.14 9.51 -6.06
CA LEU A 129 -0.81 10.08 -5.83
C LEU A 129 -0.81 11.56 -6.25
N PRO A 130 -0.74 12.51 -5.31
CA PRO A 130 -0.61 13.92 -5.63
C PRO A 130 0.70 14.18 -6.40
N ALA A 131 0.62 14.99 -7.44
CA ALA A 131 1.76 15.39 -8.25
C ALA A 131 1.82 16.91 -8.35
N ASP A 132 3.00 17.49 -8.12
CA ASP A 132 3.23 18.94 -8.26
C ASP A 132 3.60 19.31 -9.71
N VAL A 133 2.90 18.71 -10.66
CA VAL A 133 3.03 18.92 -12.10
C VAL A 133 1.66 18.85 -12.77
N GLU A 134 1.50 19.52 -13.90
CA GLU A 134 0.27 19.47 -14.69
C GLU A 134 0.08 18.08 -15.32
N LEU A 135 -1.14 17.55 -15.24
CA LEU A 135 -1.54 16.29 -15.85
C LEU A 135 -2.74 16.46 -16.78
N ASN A 136 -2.54 16.18 -18.06
CA ASN A 136 -3.53 16.27 -19.11
C ASN A 136 -3.19 15.30 -20.26
N ASP A 137 -3.74 15.51 -21.47
CA ASP A 137 -3.47 14.64 -22.62
C ASP A 137 -2.09 14.83 -23.28
N LYS A 138 -1.41 15.93 -22.94
CA LYS A 138 -0.05 16.26 -23.37
C LYS A 138 0.99 15.93 -22.31
N CYS A 139 0.65 16.09 -21.04
CA CYS A 139 1.51 15.93 -19.88
C CYS A 139 0.99 14.77 -19.03
N TYR A 140 1.70 13.65 -18.98
CA TYR A 140 1.23 12.47 -18.24
C TYR A 140 2.38 11.57 -17.82
N PHE A 141 2.13 10.74 -16.81
CA PHE A 141 3.03 9.65 -16.46
C PHE A 141 2.69 8.40 -17.27
N GLN A 142 3.72 7.65 -17.66
CA GLN A 142 3.57 6.31 -18.20
C GLN A 142 4.38 5.31 -17.36
N ALA A 143 3.83 4.11 -17.20
CA ALA A 143 4.46 3.00 -16.54
C ALA A 143 4.85 1.93 -17.55
N THR A 144 6.11 1.51 -17.52
CA THR A 144 6.65 0.43 -18.34
C THR A 144 7.05 -0.73 -17.44
N TYR A 145 6.65 -1.95 -17.80
CA TYR A 145 6.96 -3.14 -17.02
C TYR A 145 6.95 -4.40 -17.88
N LYS A 146 7.62 -5.44 -17.39
CA LYS A 146 7.63 -6.75 -18.03
C LYS A 146 6.46 -7.60 -17.51
N TYR A 147 5.69 -8.18 -18.43
CA TYR A 147 4.63 -9.13 -18.13
C TYR A 147 4.83 -10.40 -18.96
N GLY A 148 5.28 -11.48 -18.30
CA GLY A 148 5.77 -12.66 -19.02
C GLY A 148 7.00 -12.27 -19.85
N ASP A 149 6.96 -12.51 -21.15
CA ASP A 149 8.03 -12.14 -22.08
C ASP A 149 7.77 -10.82 -22.83
N THR A 150 6.67 -10.13 -22.50
CA THR A 150 6.27 -8.89 -23.18
C THR A 150 6.56 -7.67 -22.31
N MET A 151 7.08 -6.60 -22.92
CA MET A 151 7.15 -5.28 -22.29
C MET A 151 5.86 -4.54 -22.57
N LEU A 152 5.20 -4.05 -21.52
CA LEU A 152 3.98 -3.27 -21.60
C LEU A 152 4.26 -1.85 -21.12
N THR A 153 3.78 -0.87 -21.88
CA THR A 153 3.79 0.55 -21.50
C THR A 153 2.36 1.06 -21.40
N LYS A 154 2.03 1.69 -20.28
CA LYS A 154 0.68 2.15 -19.95
C LYS A 154 0.71 3.60 -19.52
N LYS A 155 -0.09 4.46 -20.17
CA LYS A 155 -0.39 5.80 -19.64
C LYS A 155 -1.15 5.64 -18.33
N LEU A 156 -0.65 6.24 -17.26
CA LEU A 156 -1.35 6.28 -15.99
C LEU A 156 -2.50 7.28 -16.05
N LYS A 157 -3.62 6.91 -15.41
CA LYS A 157 -4.78 7.78 -15.33
C LYS A 157 -4.46 9.00 -14.46
N SER A 158 -5.13 10.11 -14.73
CA SER A 158 -5.05 11.30 -13.90
C SER A 158 -6.44 11.78 -13.50
N LYS A 159 -6.49 12.53 -12.40
CA LYS A 159 -7.70 13.14 -11.85
C LYS A 159 -7.38 14.56 -11.42
N ASN A 160 -8.33 15.47 -11.68
CA ASN A 160 -8.27 16.88 -11.28
C ASN A 160 -6.99 17.63 -11.74
N GLY A 161 -6.32 17.16 -12.79
CA GLY A 161 -5.15 17.83 -13.38
C GLY A 161 -3.84 17.73 -12.61
N ASN A 162 -3.82 17.13 -11.41
CA ASN A 162 -2.62 17.09 -10.56
C ASN A 162 -2.55 15.83 -9.66
N THR A 163 -3.40 14.84 -9.91
CA THR A 163 -3.38 13.57 -9.18
C THR A 163 -3.21 12.44 -10.17
N VAL A 164 -2.20 11.58 -9.96
CA VAL A 164 -2.00 10.34 -10.71
C VAL A 164 -2.78 9.23 -10.00
N ILE A 165 -3.38 8.33 -10.78
CA ILE A 165 -4.05 7.14 -10.26
C ILE A 165 -3.26 5.91 -10.67
N LEU A 166 -2.76 5.17 -9.69
CA LEU A 166 -2.24 3.81 -9.87
C LEU A 166 -3.36 2.84 -9.51
N ASP A 167 -3.89 2.12 -10.50
CA ASP A 167 -4.97 1.15 -10.33
C ASP A 167 -4.70 -0.13 -11.14
N LYS A 168 -5.60 -1.11 -11.03
CA LYS A 168 -5.46 -2.41 -11.70
C LYS A 168 -5.60 -2.34 -13.23
N SER A 169 -5.92 -1.19 -13.82
CA SER A 169 -5.98 -1.05 -15.29
C SER A 169 -4.61 -1.10 -15.95
N ILE A 170 -3.52 -0.96 -15.19
CA ILE A 170 -2.19 -1.26 -15.71
C ILE A 170 -2.14 -2.70 -16.23
N PHE A 171 -2.84 -3.63 -15.58
CA PHE A 171 -2.95 -5.03 -15.97
C PHE A 171 -4.02 -5.29 -17.05
N GLU A 172 -4.50 -4.29 -17.78
CA GLU A 172 -5.51 -4.47 -18.84
C GLU A 172 -4.88 -4.25 -20.22
N VAL A 173 -5.10 -5.19 -21.16
CA VAL A 173 -4.69 -5.07 -22.56
C VAL A 173 -5.89 -5.35 -23.45
N ASP A 174 -6.25 -4.40 -24.32
CA ASP A 174 -7.37 -4.50 -25.26
C ASP A 174 -8.70 -4.93 -24.60
N GLY A 175 -9.02 -4.35 -23.44
CA GLY A 175 -10.24 -4.66 -22.68
C GLY A 175 -10.17 -5.97 -21.89
N ARG A 176 -9.03 -6.69 -21.92
CA ARG A 176 -8.84 -7.95 -21.20
C ARG A 176 -7.93 -7.75 -20.00
N GLN A 177 -8.41 -8.15 -18.83
CA GLN A 177 -7.60 -8.19 -17.62
C GLN A 177 -6.58 -9.33 -17.73
N LEU A 178 -5.30 -8.98 -17.59
CA LEU A 178 -4.21 -9.93 -17.43
C LEU A 178 -4.29 -10.56 -16.04
N GLY A 179 -3.80 -11.79 -15.93
CA GLY A 179 -3.80 -12.52 -14.66
C GLY A 179 -3.01 -11.81 -13.54
N PRO A 180 -3.37 -12.02 -12.28
CA PRO A 180 -2.74 -11.40 -11.12
C PRO A 180 -1.25 -11.73 -11.06
N ARG A 181 -0.38 -10.71 -11.04
CA ARG A 181 1.07 -10.90 -10.95
C ARG A 181 1.77 -9.69 -10.33
N ASP A 182 2.80 -9.95 -9.54
CA ASP A 182 3.70 -8.91 -9.05
C ASP A 182 4.61 -8.43 -10.17
N ILE A 183 4.75 -7.12 -10.29
CA ILE A 183 5.51 -6.48 -11.36
C ILE A 183 6.44 -5.40 -10.79
N THR A 184 7.47 -5.06 -11.56
CA THR A 184 8.36 -3.94 -11.28
C THR A 184 8.16 -2.90 -12.37
N LEU A 185 7.78 -1.67 -11.97
CA LEU A 185 7.53 -0.56 -12.86
C LEU A 185 8.77 0.34 -13.00
N SER A 186 8.99 0.79 -14.23
CA SER A 186 9.71 2.01 -14.56
C SER A 186 8.71 3.10 -14.95
N ILE A 187 8.86 4.29 -14.38
CA ILE A 187 7.99 5.45 -14.61
C ILE A 187 8.75 6.53 -15.34
N GLU A 188 8.11 7.07 -16.37
CA GLU A 188 8.53 8.25 -17.10
C GLU A 188 7.41 9.29 -17.10
N TYR A 189 7.79 10.56 -17.15
CA TYR A 189 6.91 11.68 -17.38
C TYR A 189 7.03 12.14 -18.83
N VAL A 190 5.93 12.12 -19.55
CA VAL A 190 5.85 12.52 -20.95
C VAL A 190 5.23 13.90 -21.04
N ASN A 191 5.95 14.83 -21.65
CA ASN A 191 5.41 16.09 -22.15
C ASN A 191 5.54 16.10 -23.68
N LYS A 192 4.40 15.96 -24.37
CA LYS A 192 4.34 15.87 -25.85
C LYS A 192 4.95 17.09 -26.55
N ASP A 193 4.98 18.25 -25.90
CA ASP A 193 5.48 19.50 -26.48
C ASP A 193 7.00 19.68 -26.24
N ALA A 194 7.60 18.96 -25.28
CA ALA A 194 8.99 19.16 -24.84
C ALA A 194 10.00 18.13 -25.38
N GLY A 195 9.56 17.18 -26.21
CA GLY A 195 10.43 16.18 -26.83
C GLY A 195 10.47 14.85 -26.06
N LEU A 196 11.66 14.45 -25.59
CA LEU A 196 11.88 13.13 -24.99
C LEU A 196 11.22 13.00 -23.60
N PRO A 197 10.70 11.81 -23.22
CA PRO A 197 10.23 11.55 -21.87
C PRO A 197 11.32 11.78 -20.82
N ILE A 198 10.90 12.28 -19.66
CA ILE A 198 11.76 12.46 -18.49
C ILE A 198 11.67 11.20 -17.64
N PHE A 199 12.81 10.55 -17.41
CA PHE A 199 12.88 9.45 -16.45
C PHE A 199 12.54 9.94 -15.05
N VAL A 200 11.64 9.23 -14.36
CA VAL A 200 11.19 9.59 -13.01
C VAL A 200 11.78 8.63 -11.99
N LYS A 201 11.52 7.33 -12.16
CA LYS A 201 11.92 6.31 -11.18
C LYS A 201 11.83 4.91 -11.79
N ASP A 202 12.73 4.02 -11.39
CA ASP A 202 12.70 2.59 -11.72
C ASP A 202 12.67 1.75 -10.43
N GLY A 203 12.39 0.46 -10.56
CA GLY A 203 12.40 -0.47 -9.43
C GLY A 203 11.18 -0.34 -8.52
N ILE A 204 10.07 0.23 -8.99
CA ILE A 204 8.85 0.36 -8.18
C ILE A 204 8.14 -1.00 -8.16
N GLU A 205 8.10 -1.63 -7.01
CA GLU A 205 7.50 -2.96 -6.85
C GLU A 205 5.98 -2.84 -6.60
N VAL A 206 5.18 -3.42 -7.48
CA VAL A 206 3.72 -3.46 -7.34
C VAL A 206 3.27 -4.89 -7.09
N THR A 207 2.74 -5.13 -5.89
CA THR A 207 2.11 -6.39 -5.51
C THR A 207 0.63 -6.35 -5.94
N TYR A 208 0.18 -7.30 -6.74
CA TYR A 208 -1.24 -7.39 -7.08
C TYR A 208 -2.00 -8.16 -6.00
N ILE A 209 -2.97 -7.50 -5.35
CA ILE A 209 -3.84 -8.16 -4.37
C ILE A 209 -5.16 -8.54 -5.05
N PRO A 210 -5.42 -9.83 -5.32
CA PRO A 210 -6.64 -10.25 -6.00
C PRO A 210 -7.88 -10.01 -5.13
N THR A 211 -9.00 -9.75 -5.79
CA THR A 211 -10.30 -9.58 -5.13
C THR A 211 -10.85 -10.91 -4.66
N ASN A 212 -10.44 -12.00 -5.30
CA ASN A 212 -10.70 -13.38 -4.89
C ASN A 212 -9.50 -14.25 -5.29
N LEU A 213 -9.00 -15.11 -4.39
CA LEU A 213 -7.87 -16.00 -4.70
C LEU A 213 -8.16 -17.06 -5.78
N ASN A 214 -9.42 -17.24 -6.18
CA ASN A 214 -9.79 -18.16 -7.26
C ASN A 214 -9.85 -17.48 -8.66
N GLU A 215 -9.42 -16.22 -8.77
CA GLU A 215 -9.27 -15.48 -10.04
C GLU A 215 -8.02 -15.90 -10.84
#